data_AF-A0A6J4M5D8-F1
#
_entry.id   AF-A0A6J4M5D8-F1
#
_cell.length_a   1.000
_cell.length_b   1.000
_cell.length_c   1.000
_cell.angle_alpha   90.00
_cell.angle_beta   90.00
_cell.angle_gamma   90.00
#
_symmetry.space_group_name_H-M   'P 1'
#
loop_
_entity.id
_entity.type
_entity.pdbx_description
1 polymer ?
#
loop_
_entity_poly.entity_id
_entity_poly.type
_entity_poly.pdbx_seq_one_letter_code
_entity_poly.pdbx_strand_id
1 'polypeptide(L)'
;MDFAALDKALRDSMTDGTLDNDERFELRNIRAQATADQARYLRNQAFAIARSAIEADAAATMDMLRWLEQVVKTLDVTSVGVSATATVCFSPGDACLRKLRELCRQAKSQLDVCVFTIADDRLTDELLAAHARGVRVRIISDNDKRFDDGSDIAQLVDAGIPLRMDRSAYHMHHKFAVFDNALVANGSFN
;
A
#
# COMPACT_ATOMS: atom_id res chain seq x y z
N MET A 1 -21.94 -0.55 1.01
CA MET A 1 -22.87 0.15 0.09
C MET A 1 -23.06 -0.71 -1.15
N ASP A 2 -24.28 -0.85 -1.64
CA ASP A 2 -24.56 -1.49 -2.92
C ASP A 2 -24.56 -0.45 -4.05
N PHE A 3 -24.61 -0.90 -5.30
CA PHE A 3 -24.59 0.00 -6.47
C PHE A 3 -25.87 0.85 -6.60
N ALA A 4 -27.00 0.37 -6.09
CA ALA A 4 -28.28 1.08 -6.16
C ALA A 4 -28.28 2.33 -5.26
N ALA A 5 -27.73 2.24 -4.05
CA ALA A 5 -27.57 3.39 -3.17
C ALA A 5 -26.62 4.45 -3.74
N LEU A 6 -25.57 4.01 -4.45
CA LEU A 6 -24.61 4.89 -5.12
C LEU A 6 -25.24 5.65 -6.29
N ASP A 7 -26.05 4.97 -7.11
CA ASP A 7 -26.79 5.60 -8.21
C ASP A 7 -27.82 6.61 -7.70
N LYS A 8 -28.54 6.25 -6.62
CA LYS A 8 -29.51 7.16 -6.00
C LYS A 8 -28.85 8.45 -5.52
N ALA A 9 -27.74 8.35 -4.80
CA ALA A 9 -27.01 9.52 -4.29
C ALA A 9 -26.58 10.48 -5.41
N LEU A 10 -26.11 9.95 -6.56
CA LEU A 10 -25.76 10.77 -7.72
C LEU A 10 -26.97 11.44 -8.38
N ARG A 11 -28.12 10.77 -8.41
CA ARG A 11 -29.35 11.32 -9.00
C ARG A 11 -29.96 12.39 -8.13
N ASP A 12 -29.99 12.17 -6.82
CA ASP A 12 -30.49 13.15 -5.86
C ASP A 12 -29.66 14.44 -5.97
N SER A 13 -28.33 14.32 -6.09
CA SER A 13 -27.40 15.45 -6.22
C SER A 13 -27.39 16.16 -7.58
N MET A 14 -28.28 15.78 -8.50
CA MET A 14 -28.40 16.39 -9.84
C MET A 14 -29.60 17.33 -9.94
N THR A 15 -30.52 17.30 -8.96
CA THR A 15 -31.85 17.90 -9.07
C THR A 15 -31.87 19.42 -9.27
N ASP A 16 -30.82 20.14 -8.90
CA ASP A 16 -30.68 21.60 -9.08
C ASP A 16 -29.57 21.99 -10.09
N GLY A 17 -28.90 21.00 -10.70
CA GLY A 17 -27.81 21.22 -11.66
C GLY A 17 -26.50 21.72 -11.03
N THR A 18 -26.36 21.74 -9.70
CA THR A 18 -25.14 22.15 -9.00
C THR A 18 -24.86 21.31 -7.77
N LEU A 19 -23.65 20.77 -7.65
CA LEU A 19 -23.25 20.04 -6.45
C LEU A 19 -22.97 21.01 -5.30
N ASP A 20 -23.90 21.11 -4.37
CA ASP A 20 -23.77 21.99 -3.20
C ASP A 20 -22.71 21.49 -2.20
N ASN A 21 -22.50 22.22 -1.10
CA ASN A 21 -21.46 21.84 -0.14
C ASN A 21 -21.79 20.57 0.66
N ASP A 22 -23.07 20.35 0.96
CA ASP A 22 -23.53 19.20 1.74
C ASP A 22 -23.50 17.94 0.88
N GLU A 23 -24.00 18.02 -0.36
CA GLU A 23 -23.91 16.96 -1.37
C GLU A 23 -22.46 16.60 -1.69
N ARG A 24 -21.58 17.61 -1.80
CA ARG A 24 -20.14 17.39 -1.99
C ARG A 24 -19.52 16.67 -0.80
N PHE A 25 -19.94 16.97 0.42
CA PHE A 25 -19.47 16.30 1.63
C PHE A 25 -19.95 14.85 1.68
N GLU A 26 -21.21 14.59 1.37
CA GLU A 26 -21.79 13.25 1.30
C GLU A 26 -21.09 12.39 0.24
N LEU A 27 -20.91 12.93 -0.98
CA LEU A 27 -20.26 12.23 -2.08
C LEU A 27 -18.78 11.92 -1.75
N ARG A 28 -18.10 12.80 -1.01
CA ARG A 28 -16.76 12.54 -0.45
C ARG A 28 -16.76 11.40 0.56
N ASN A 29 -17.71 11.36 1.47
CA ASN A 29 -17.82 10.28 2.46
C ASN A 29 -18.10 8.93 1.78
N ILE A 30 -19.00 8.91 0.79
CA ILE A 30 -19.25 7.76 -0.06
C ILE A 30 -17.96 7.30 -0.73
N ARG A 31 -17.22 8.22 -1.36
CA ARG A 31 -15.95 7.91 -2.04
C ARG A 31 -14.89 7.36 -1.10
N ALA A 32 -14.78 7.88 0.12
CA ALA A 32 -13.81 7.46 1.13
C ALA A 32 -14.03 6.01 1.59
N GLN A 33 -15.28 5.54 1.56
CA GLN A 33 -15.67 4.18 1.96
C GLN A 33 -15.80 3.21 0.78
N ALA A 34 -15.72 3.72 -0.46
CA ALA A 34 -15.91 2.93 -1.67
C ALA A 34 -14.66 2.13 -2.07
N THR A 35 -14.87 0.91 -2.55
CA THR A 35 -13.82 0.12 -3.21
C THR A 35 -13.40 0.76 -4.55
N ALA A 36 -12.28 0.31 -5.11
CA ALA A 36 -11.81 0.79 -6.41
C ALA A 36 -12.86 0.59 -7.53
N ASP A 37 -13.58 -0.54 -7.53
CA ASP A 37 -14.62 -0.82 -8.52
C ASP A 37 -15.87 0.03 -8.31
N GLN A 38 -16.26 0.30 -7.07
CA GLN A 38 -17.36 1.21 -6.75
C GLN A 38 -17.05 2.65 -7.17
N ALA A 39 -15.80 3.11 -6.97
CA ALA A 39 -15.37 4.43 -7.44
C ALA A 39 -15.34 4.52 -8.98
N ARG A 40 -15.00 3.42 -9.68
CA ARG A 40 -15.09 3.35 -11.14
C ARG A 40 -16.55 3.39 -11.61
N TYR A 41 -17.43 2.66 -10.93
CA TYR A 41 -18.87 2.66 -11.20
C TYR A 41 -19.48 4.06 -11.05
N LEU A 42 -19.23 4.74 -9.91
CA LEU A 42 -19.72 6.10 -9.65
C LEU A 42 -19.35 7.09 -10.75
N ARG A 43 -18.08 7.09 -11.20
CA ARG A 43 -17.63 7.96 -12.29
C ARG A 43 -18.37 7.67 -13.58
N ASN A 44 -18.40 6.40 -14.01
CA ASN A 44 -19.08 6.01 -15.24
C ASN A 44 -20.57 6.39 -15.20
N GLN A 45 -21.20 6.22 -14.05
CA GLN A 45 -22.61 6.52 -13.86
C GLN A 45 -22.88 8.03 -13.92
N ALA A 46 -22.01 8.87 -13.32
CA ALA A 46 -22.12 10.32 -13.45
C ALA A 46 -22.05 10.79 -14.92
N PHE A 47 -21.15 10.21 -15.72
CA PHE A 47 -21.09 10.49 -17.17
C PHE A 47 -22.34 10.05 -17.93
N ALA A 48 -22.91 8.88 -17.57
CA ALA A 48 -24.13 8.39 -18.18
C ALA A 48 -25.32 9.31 -17.87
N ILE A 49 -25.44 9.73 -16.61
CA ILE A 49 -26.46 10.67 -16.14
C ILE A 49 -26.36 12.01 -16.88
N ALA A 50 -25.17 12.62 -16.94
CA ALA A 50 -24.97 13.89 -17.63
C ALA A 50 -25.31 13.79 -19.12
N ARG A 51 -24.92 12.70 -19.78
CA ARG A 51 -25.22 12.49 -21.20
C ARG A 51 -26.71 12.42 -21.48
N SER A 52 -27.44 11.59 -20.72
CA SER A 52 -28.88 11.45 -20.88
C SER A 52 -29.63 12.76 -20.61
N ALA A 53 -29.18 13.57 -19.65
CA ALA A 53 -29.75 14.88 -19.37
C ALA A 53 -29.52 15.88 -20.53
N ILE A 54 -28.31 15.91 -21.09
CA ILE A 54 -27.95 16.76 -22.25
C ILE A 54 -28.74 16.36 -23.50
N GLU A 55 -28.93 15.06 -23.73
CA GLU A 55 -29.73 14.54 -24.85
C GLU A 55 -31.22 14.90 -24.72
N ALA A 56 -31.73 14.96 -23.48
CA ALA A 56 -33.12 15.32 -23.19
C ALA A 56 -33.37 16.83 -23.27
N ASP A 57 -32.43 17.66 -22.82
CA ASP A 57 -32.53 19.12 -22.87
C ASP A 57 -31.17 19.78 -23.17
N ALA A 58 -31.04 20.27 -24.40
CA ALA A 58 -29.84 20.98 -24.84
C ALA A 58 -29.59 22.29 -24.07
N ALA A 59 -30.63 22.92 -23.50
CA ALA A 59 -30.48 24.15 -22.71
C ALA A 59 -29.75 23.88 -21.38
N ALA A 60 -29.90 22.68 -20.81
CA ALA A 60 -29.25 22.27 -19.56
C ALA A 60 -27.77 21.89 -19.72
N THR A 61 -27.21 21.95 -20.94
CA THR A 61 -25.85 21.45 -21.23
C THR A 61 -24.78 22.00 -20.31
N MET A 62 -24.76 23.32 -20.12
CA MET A 62 -23.72 23.97 -19.31
C MET A 62 -23.83 23.63 -17.83
N ASP A 63 -25.06 23.48 -17.30
CA ASP A 63 -25.28 23.12 -15.90
C ASP A 63 -24.91 21.65 -15.66
N MET A 64 -25.26 20.75 -16.59
CA MET A 64 -24.86 19.34 -16.52
C MET A 64 -23.35 19.14 -16.63
N LEU A 65 -22.67 19.92 -17.46
CA LEU A 65 -21.21 19.91 -17.52
C LEU A 65 -20.58 20.43 -16.22
N ARG A 66 -21.13 21.48 -15.61
CA ARG A 66 -20.67 22.02 -14.32
C ARG A 66 -20.87 21.01 -13.20
N TRP A 67 -22.04 20.40 -13.13
CA TRP A 67 -22.36 19.33 -12.19
C TRP A 67 -21.38 18.16 -12.34
N LEU A 68 -21.19 17.67 -13.56
CA LEU A 68 -20.27 16.56 -13.85
C LEU A 68 -18.84 16.91 -13.45
N GLU A 69 -18.37 18.13 -13.75
CA GLU A 69 -17.05 18.61 -13.33
C GLU A 69 -16.91 18.57 -11.80
N GLN A 70 -17.92 19.04 -11.06
CA GLN A 70 -17.91 19.05 -9.60
C GLN A 70 -17.92 17.63 -9.02
N VAL A 71 -18.74 16.72 -9.57
CA VAL A 71 -18.78 15.31 -9.19
C VAL A 71 -17.44 14.64 -9.44
N VAL A 72 -16.86 14.79 -10.64
CA VAL A 72 -15.54 14.22 -10.98
C VAL A 72 -14.47 14.77 -10.04
N LYS A 73 -14.40 16.09 -9.84
CA LYS A 73 -13.45 16.69 -8.89
C LYS A 73 -13.61 16.13 -7.48
N THR A 74 -14.84 15.84 -7.06
CA THR A 74 -15.14 15.31 -5.72
C THR A 74 -14.74 13.83 -5.58
N LEU A 75 -15.00 13.02 -6.60
CA LEU A 75 -14.64 11.60 -6.65
C LEU A 75 -13.14 11.37 -6.90
N ASP A 76 -12.52 12.27 -7.65
CA ASP A 76 -11.08 12.32 -7.97
C ASP A 76 -10.30 13.21 -7.00
N VAL A 77 -10.92 13.70 -5.90
CA VAL A 77 -10.15 13.93 -4.67
C VAL A 77 -9.64 12.55 -4.27
N THR A 78 -8.52 12.18 -4.87
CA THR A 78 -7.63 11.17 -4.39
C THR A 78 -7.56 11.41 -2.90
N SER A 79 -7.99 10.42 -2.12
CA SER A 79 -7.48 10.23 -0.77
C SER A 79 -6.06 10.75 -0.80
N VAL A 80 -5.78 11.90 -0.14
CA VAL A 80 -4.49 12.57 -0.22
C VAL A 80 -3.48 11.44 -0.13
N GLY A 81 -2.85 11.12 -1.27
CA GLY A 81 -2.11 9.88 -1.39
C GLY A 81 -1.13 9.97 -0.26
N VAL A 82 -1.16 9.01 0.67
CA VAL A 82 -0.23 8.99 1.80
C VAL A 82 1.11 9.35 1.20
N SER A 83 1.63 10.53 1.54
CA SER A 83 2.86 11.03 0.95
C SER A 83 3.91 10.05 1.43
N ALA A 84 4.21 9.06 0.60
CA ALA A 84 5.10 7.98 0.93
C ALA A 84 6.48 8.62 1.00
N THR A 85 6.90 8.93 2.23
CA THR A 85 8.18 9.57 2.46
C THR A 85 9.24 8.51 2.22
N ALA A 86 9.97 8.62 1.11
CA ALA A 86 11.08 7.74 0.79
C ALA A 86 12.36 8.25 1.46
N THR A 87 13.11 7.37 2.11
CA THR A 87 14.45 7.65 2.63
C THR A 87 15.45 6.76 1.90
N VAL A 88 16.57 7.33 1.46
CA VAL A 88 17.65 6.59 0.79
C VAL A 88 18.89 6.59 1.69
N CYS A 89 19.55 5.44 1.79
CA CYS A 89 20.81 5.26 2.52
C CYS A 89 21.83 4.61 1.58
N PHE A 90 23.10 4.96 1.75
CA PHE A 90 24.19 4.47 0.89
C PHE A 90 25.27 3.74 1.70
N SER A 91 25.97 2.85 1.01
CA SER A 91 27.20 2.17 1.46
C SER A 91 28.35 2.52 0.51
N PRO A 92 29.63 2.55 0.95
CA PRO A 92 30.12 2.11 2.27
C PRO A 92 29.76 3.06 3.42
N GLY A 93 29.80 2.54 4.66
CA GLY A 93 29.39 3.23 5.88
C GLY A 93 28.18 2.57 6.56
N ASP A 94 27.77 3.10 7.71
CA ASP A 94 26.74 2.47 8.56
C ASP A 94 25.31 2.96 8.31
N ALA A 95 25.06 3.79 7.29
CA ALA A 95 23.75 4.40 7.08
C ALA A 95 22.65 3.34 6.84
N CYS A 96 22.90 2.39 5.93
CA CYS A 96 21.99 1.28 5.64
C CYS A 96 21.74 0.42 6.89
N LEU A 97 22.82 -0.03 7.54
CA LEU A 97 22.76 -0.83 8.75
C LEU A 97 21.96 -0.13 9.86
N ARG A 98 22.29 1.13 10.19
CA ARG A 98 21.59 1.89 11.22
C ARG A 98 20.10 2.01 10.90
N LYS A 99 19.74 2.28 9.64
CA LYS A 99 18.35 2.43 9.25
C LYS A 99 17.58 1.11 9.35
N LEU A 100 18.16 0.00 8.90
CA LEU A 100 17.53 -1.32 9.02
C LEU A 100 17.36 -1.73 10.49
N ARG A 101 18.37 -1.52 11.34
CA ARG A 101 18.26 -1.77 12.79
C ARG A 101 17.16 -0.92 13.44
N GLU A 102 17.07 0.35 13.08
CA GLU A 102 16.00 1.25 13.55
C GLU A 102 14.61 0.69 13.19
N LEU A 103 14.41 0.28 11.93
CA LEU A 103 13.15 -0.29 11.46
C LEU A 103 12.80 -1.60 12.18
N CYS A 104 13.77 -2.51 12.39
CA CYS A 104 13.57 -3.74 13.16
C CYS A 104 13.15 -3.48 14.61
N ARG A 105 13.68 -2.44 15.25
CA ARG A 105 13.29 -2.03 16.62
C ARG A 105 11.91 -1.39 16.68
N GLN A 106 11.53 -0.68 15.63
CA GLN A 106 10.24 -0.01 15.53
C GLN A 106 9.10 -0.98 15.23
N ALA A 107 9.36 -2.07 14.51
CA ALA A 107 8.37 -3.10 14.16
C ALA A 107 7.59 -3.60 15.40
N LYS A 108 6.26 -3.64 15.28
CA LYS A 108 5.34 -3.97 16.39
C LYS A 108 4.56 -5.26 16.23
N SER A 109 4.25 -5.66 14.99
CA SER A 109 3.31 -6.75 14.70
C SER A 109 3.90 -7.81 13.78
N GLN A 110 4.60 -7.41 12.73
CA GLN A 110 5.23 -8.34 11.80
C GLN A 110 6.47 -7.78 11.11
N LEU A 111 7.34 -8.70 10.72
CA LEU A 111 8.55 -8.45 9.95
C LEU A 111 8.76 -9.60 8.96
N ASP A 112 8.55 -9.34 7.68
CA ASP A 112 8.79 -10.31 6.61
C ASP A 112 10.07 -9.96 5.86
N VAL A 113 11.06 -10.84 5.88
CA VAL A 113 12.37 -10.62 5.27
C VAL A 113 12.59 -11.57 4.09
N CYS A 114 13.06 -11.04 2.98
CA CYS A 114 13.45 -11.79 1.80
C CYS A 114 14.83 -11.29 1.35
N VAL A 115 15.87 -12.03 1.70
CA VAL A 115 17.25 -11.59 1.50
C VAL A 115 18.16 -12.73 1.06
N PHE A 116 19.03 -12.44 0.10
CA PHE A 116 19.94 -13.40 -0.50
C PHE A 116 20.92 -14.03 0.50
N THR A 117 21.52 -13.23 1.38
CA THR A 117 22.46 -13.68 2.42
C THR A 117 22.17 -12.97 3.73
N ILE A 118 22.27 -13.69 4.86
CA ILE A 118 22.26 -13.10 6.21
C ILE A 118 23.54 -13.56 6.92
N ALA A 119 24.41 -12.60 7.23
CA ALA A 119 25.72 -12.85 7.85
C ALA A 119 26.24 -11.64 8.67
N ASP A 120 25.36 -10.67 8.97
CA ASP A 120 25.70 -9.55 9.84
C ASP A 120 25.00 -9.76 11.19
N ASP A 121 25.77 -10.22 12.18
CA ASP A 121 25.29 -10.52 13.53
C ASP A 121 24.45 -9.38 14.11
N ARG A 122 24.78 -8.13 13.77
CA ARG A 122 24.09 -6.94 14.30
C ARG A 122 22.67 -6.79 13.74
N LEU A 123 22.37 -7.36 12.58
CA LEU A 123 21.01 -7.44 12.03
C LEU A 123 20.29 -8.70 12.53
N THR A 124 21.01 -9.82 12.60
CA THR A 124 20.52 -11.08 13.19
C THR A 124 20.01 -10.85 14.62
N ASP A 125 20.77 -10.13 15.44
CA ASP A 125 20.38 -9.73 16.79
C ASP A 125 19.06 -8.95 16.83
N GLU A 126 18.81 -8.04 15.87
CA GLU A 126 17.56 -7.28 15.82
C GLU A 126 16.37 -8.15 15.39
N LEU A 127 16.59 -9.14 14.50
CA LEU A 127 15.56 -10.12 14.12
C LEU A 127 15.18 -11.00 15.30
N LEU A 128 16.18 -11.53 16.02
CA LEU A 128 15.99 -12.31 17.24
C LEU A 128 15.28 -11.49 18.32
N ALA A 129 15.71 -10.24 18.54
CA ALA A 129 15.09 -9.34 19.49
C ALA A 129 13.63 -9.02 19.09
N ALA A 130 13.33 -8.80 17.81
CA ALA A 130 11.96 -8.60 17.35
C ALA A 130 11.10 -9.84 17.60
N HIS A 131 11.62 -11.03 17.29
CA HIS A 131 10.94 -12.28 17.56
C HIS A 131 10.66 -12.48 19.06
N ALA A 132 11.65 -12.23 19.92
CA ALA A 132 11.50 -12.32 21.38
C ALA A 132 10.48 -11.32 21.94
N ARG A 133 10.26 -10.17 21.29
CA ARG A 133 9.19 -9.22 21.63
C ARG A 133 7.78 -9.69 21.21
N GLY A 134 7.67 -10.83 20.53
CA GLY A 134 6.41 -11.35 20.00
C GLY A 134 6.03 -10.81 18.62
N VAL A 135 6.93 -10.09 17.94
CA VAL A 135 6.72 -9.69 16.53
C VAL A 135 6.77 -10.96 15.67
N ARG A 136 5.82 -11.09 14.73
CA ARG A 136 5.82 -12.21 13.79
C ARG A 136 6.91 -12.02 12.75
N VAL A 137 8.06 -12.66 12.96
CA VAL A 137 9.18 -12.65 12.02
C VAL A 137 9.08 -13.85 11.07
N ARG A 138 9.21 -13.65 9.77
CA ARG A 138 9.30 -14.72 8.76
C ARG A 138 10.39 -14.40 7.75
N ILE A 139 11.11 -15.42 7.30
CA ILE A 139 12.29 -15.24 6.44
C ILE A 139 12.20 -16.14 5.21
N ILE A 140 12.54 -15.58 4.04
CA ILE A 140 12.89 -16.31 2.82
C ILE A 140 14.34 -16.00 2.47
N SER A 141 15.14 -17.03 2.21
CA SER A 141 16.55 -16.89 1.83
C SER A 141 16.97 -17.88 0.74
N ASP A 142 18.19 -17.75 0.23
CA ASP A 142 18.72 -18.54 -0.88
C ASP A 142 19.33 -19.87 -0.41
N ASN A 143 18.97 -20.97 -1.08
CA ASN A 143 19.32 -22.33 -0.70
C ASN A 143 20.82 -22.63 -0.69
N ASP A 144 21.60 -21.94 -1.51
CA ASP A 144 23.04 -22.16 -1.62
C ASP A 144 23.76 -21.32 -0.57
N LYS A 145 23.29 -20.08 -0.38
CA LYS A 145 23.91 -19.09 0.52
C LYS A 145 23.81 -19.37 2.01
N ARG A 146 22.90 -20.26 2.42
CA ARG A 146 22.83 -20.71 3.82
C ARG A 146 24.08 -21.48 4.28
N PHE A 147 24.91 -21.96 3.35
CA PHE A 147 26.12 -22.74 3.64
C PHE A 147 27.39 -21.90 3.57
N ASP A 148 27.28 -20.60 3.24
CA ASP A 148 28.43 -19.70 3.25
C ASP A 148 28.96 -19.56 4.69
N ASP A 149 30.28 -19.44 4.83
CA ASP A 149 30.92 -19.17 6.12
C ASP A 149 30.37 -17.85 6.71
N GLY A 150 29.91 -17.91 7.95
CA GLY A 150 29.28 -16.78 8.64
C GLY A 150 27.78 -16.62 8.36
N SER A 151 27.13 -17.59 7.70
CA SER A 151 25.67 -17.55 7.57
C SER A 151 24.94 -17.73 8.91
N ASP A 152 24.04 -16.80 9.22
CA ASP A 152 23.25 -16.83 10.47
C ASP A 152 21.93 -17.62 10.35
N ILE A 153 21.71 -18.28 9.21
CA ILE A 153 20.46 -18.99 8.92
C ILE A 153 20.18 -20.07 9.98
N ALA A 154 21.20 -20.83 10.38
CA ALA A 154 21.06 -21.87 11.40
C ALA A 154 20.62 -21.29 12.76
N GLN A 155 21.24 -20.20 13.19
CA GLN A 155 20.90 -19.52 14.44
C GLN A 155 19.44 -19.04 14.45
N LEU A 156 18.97 -18.46 13.34
CA LEU A 156 17.59 -17.98 13.20
C LEU A 156 16.57 -19.13 13.25
N VAL A 157 16.90 -20.27 12.62
CA VAL A 157 16.08 -21.48 12.66
C VAL A 157 16.02 -22.05 14.09
N ASP A 158 17.16 -22.14 14.77
CA ASP A 158 17.25 -22.67 16.14
C ASP A 158 16.49 -21.79 17.15
N ALA A 159 16.43 -20.48 16.89
CA ALA A 159 15.60 -19.55 17.66
C ALA A 159 14.09 -19.68 17.39
N GLY A 160 13.67 -20.55 16.47
CA GLY A 160 12.27 -20.82 16.15
C GLY A 160 11.64 -19.85 15.14
N ILE A 161 12.43 -19.03 14.44
CA ILE A 161 11.91 -18.13 13.41
C ILE A 161 11.51 -18.94 12.18
N PRO A 162 10.24 -18.86 11.71
CA PRO A 162 9.82 -19.51 10.48
C PRO A 162 10.64 -19.03 9.27
N LEU A 163 11.43 -19.95 8.72
CA LEU A 163 12.35 -19.67 7.62
C LEU A 163 12.14 -20.66 6.49
N ARG A 164 12.14 -20.16 5.25
CA ARG A 164 12.06 -20.98 4.04
C ARG A 164 13.23 -20.66 3.11
N MET A 165 13.81 -21.70 2.55
CA MET A 165 14.78 -21.56 1.48
C MET A 165 14.06 -21.52 0.13
N ASP A 166 14.62 -20.80 -0.83
CA ASP A 166 14.30 -21.02 -2.24
C ASP A 166 14.52 -22.50 -2.62
N ARG A 167 13.82 -22.98 -3.65
CA ARG A 167 13.87 -24.37 -4.12
C ARG A 167 14.17 -24.46 -5.60
N SER A 168 14.83 -23.44 -6.17
CA SER A 168 15.20 -23.41 -7.58
C SER A 168 16.71 -23.65 -7.74
N ALA A 169 17.14 -23.89 -8.98
CA ALA A 169 18.56 -23.92 -9.34
C ALA A 169 19.12 -22.51 -9.58
N TYR A 170 18.32 -21.46 -9.37
CA TYR A 170 18.67 -20.07 -9.58
C TYR A 170 18.79 -19.34 -8.25
N HIS A 171 19.53 -18.24 -8.24
CA HIS A 171 19.70 -17.48 -7.03
C HIS A 171 18.48 -16.60 -6.71
N MET A 172 17.98 -16.72 -5.47
CA MET A 172 17.00 -15.80 -4.90
C MET A 172 17.73 -14.51 -4.50
N HIS A 173 17.97 -13.61 -5.45
CA HIS A 173 18.83 -12.45 -5.25
C HIS A 173 18.08 -11.19 -4.71
N HIS A 174 16.87 -11.36 -4.19
CA HIS A 174 16.12 -10.27 -3.58
C HIS A 174 16.73 -9.85 -2.24
N LYS A 175 16.52 -8.57 -1.90
CA LYS A 175 16.94 -7.93 -0.65
C LYS A 175 15.87 -6.91 -0.28
N PHE A 176 14.86 -7.38 0.44
CA PHE A 176 13.83 -6.52 0.98
C PHE A 176 13.28 -7.03 2.32
N ALA A 177 12.72 -6.11 3.09
CA ALA A 177 11.97 -6.41 4.29
C ALA A 177 10.68 -5.58 4.32
N VAL A 178 9.59 -6.19 4.78
CA VAL A 178 8.30 -5.54 4.96
C VAL A 178 7.99 -5.51 6.46
N PHE A 179 7.78 -4.30 6.98
CA PHE A 179 7.52 -4.01 8.38
C PHE A 179 6.04 -3.64 8.54
N ASP A 180 5.34 -4.34 9.42
CA ASP A 180 3.96 -4.04 9.84
C ASP A 180 2.94 -3.84 8.69
N ASN A 181 3.13 -4.50 7.54
CA ASN A 181 2.35 -4.32 6.30
C ASN A 181 2.28 -2.86 5.79
N ALA A 182 3.17 -1.97 6.26
CA ALA A 182 3.08 -0.54 6.00
C ALA A 182 4.35 0.06 5.39
N LEU A 183 5.51 -0.51 5.71
CA LEU A 183 6.80 0.00 5.26
C LEU A 183 7.62 -1.09 4.59
N VAL A 184 8.24 -0.76 3.44
CA VAL A 184 9.20 -1.62 2.76
C VAL A 184 10.58 -0.98 2.79
N ALA A 185 11.59 -1.77 3.14
CA ALA A 185 12.98 -1.46 2.86
C ALA A 185 13.45 -2.39 1.74
N ASN A 186 14.06 -1.86 0.70
CA ASN A 186 14.66 -2.65 -0.38
C ASN A 186 15.92 -1.97 -0.92
N GLY A 187 16.76 -2.75 -1.61
CA GLY A 187 17.94 -2.19 -2.25
C GLY A 187 18.97 -3.26 -2.63
N SER A 188 20.24 -2.84 -2.71
CA SER A 188 21.38 -3.71 -3.01
C SER A 188 22.10 -4.24 -1.76
N PHE A 189 21.76 -3.74 -0.57
CA PHE A 189 22.37 -4.15 0.71
C PHE A 189 21.89 -5.54 1.11
N ASN A 190 22.82 -6.45 1.42
CA ASN A 190 22.50 -7.75 2.04
C ASN A 190 22.56 -7.62 3.56
#